data_AF-B6JLW1-F1
#
_entry.id   AF-B6JLW1-F1
#
_cell.length_a   1.000
_cell.length_b   1.000
_cell.length_c   1.000
_cell.angle_alpha   90.00
_cell.angle_beta   90.00
_cell.angle_gamma   90.00
#
_symmetry.space_group_name_H-M   'P 1'
#
loop_
_entity.id
_entity.type
_entity.pdbx_description
1 polymer ?
#
loop_
_entity_poly.entity_id
_entity_poly.type
_entity_poly.pdbx_seq_one_letter_code
_entity_poly.pdbx_strand_id
1 'polypeptide(L)'
;MEVEDFFIISDLRELVREDFSLLRDQFLANFIAPNNHTYAIYGNNYVYPLPVKLKEERSYFLGNEKHYLSVYKSKEYLDMQENFMRFVFGKRLFYLLHPDSINNIIHAELELLESENDLLNDFTSIIIKYSKTLEYEIYTFAKKVLLKACTKDPSLYDLAYKVQGKSLILEDFFTQKPNLGSVKYLLRHERVQCHLEESLNRFINSSFQKSIGIIQEIRNEAVHKKAPGLHEAEKLRNEILGIEGASLLKGVLTHKETS
;
A
#
# COMPACT_ATOMS: atom_id res chain seq x y z
N MET A 1 10.78 -7.70 10.17
CA MET A 1 9.86 -8.01 9.05
C MET A 1 10.02 -9.48 8.79
N GLU A 2 9.00 -10.27 9.10
CA GLU A 2 8.96 -11.68 8.71
C GLU A 2 8.70 -11.70 7.21
N VAL A 3 9.64 -12.26 6.45
CA VAL A 3 9.50 -12.49 5.02
C VAL A 3 8.49 -13.64 4.90
N GLU A 4 7.25 -13.32 4.49
CA GLU A 4 6.14 -14.29 4.49
C GLU A 4 6.38 -15.49 3.57
N ASP A 5 7.20 -15.35 2.52
CA ASP A 5 7.56 -16.46 1.64
C ASP A 5 8.99 -16.31 1.09
N PHE A 6 9.78 -17.38 1.17
CA PHE A 6 11.05 -17.50 0.46
C PHE A 6 10.91 -18.56 -0.64
N PHE A 7 11.28 -18.20 -1.87
CA PHE A 7 11.25 -19.11 -3.00
C PHE A 7 12.62 -19.75 -3.19
N ILE A 8 12.62 -21.09 -3.21
CA ILE A 8 13.74 -21.87 -3.75
C ILE A 8 13.38 -22.15 -5.21
N ILE A 9 14.03 -21.47 -6.14
CA ILE A 9 13.91 -21.80 -7.56
C ILE A 9 14.71 -23.08 -7.79
N SER A 10 14.01 -24.21 -7.81
CA SER A 10 14.58 -25.53 -8.08
C SER A 10 14.90 -25.72 -9.57
N ASP A 11 14.19 -25.01 -10.46
CA ASP A 11 14.41 -25.05 -11.90
C ASP A 11 14.18 -23.67 -12.55
N LEU A 12 15.22 -23.15 -13.21
CA LEU A 12 15.17 -21.88 -13.91
C LEU A 12 14.22 -21.89 -15.13
N ARG A 13 13.87 -23.08 -15.65
CA ARG A 13 12.91 -23.23 -16.76
C ARG A 13 11.47 -22.84 -16.40
N GLU A 14 11.16 -22.67 -15.11
CA GLU A 14 9.84 -22.23 -14.66
C GLU A 14 9.63 -20.71 -14.79
N LEU A 15 10.71 -19.93 -14.92
CA LEU A 15 10.63 -18.46 -15.07
C LEU A 15 10.24 -18.04 -16.49
N VAL A 16 10.78 -18.74 -17.50
CA VAL A 16 10.49 -18.51 -18.92
C VAL A 16 10.49 -19.87 -19.62
N ARG A 17 9.33 -20.27 -20.18
CA ARG A 17 9.23 -21.52 -20.94
C ARG A 17 9.97 -21.38 -22.27
N GLU A 18 10.98 -22.22 -22.45
CA GLU A 18 11.71 -22.45 -23.73
C GLU A 18 12.44 -21.25 -24.36
N ASP A 19 12.38 -20.04 -23.77
CA ASP A 19 13.18 -18.89 -24.22
C ASP A 19 14.36 -18.59 -23.28
N PHE A 20 15.46 -19.27 -23.57
CA PHE A 20 16.71 -19.18 -22.80
C PHE A 20 17.43 -17.84 -22.96
N SER A 21 17.31 -17.19 -24.12
CA SER A 21 17.97 -15.91 -24.38
C SER A 21 17.36 -14.84 -23.47
N LEU A 22 16.03 -14.84 -23.37
CA LEU A 22 15.29 -13.94 -22.50
C LEU A 22 15.59 -14.20 -21.02
N LEU A 23 15.70 -15.47 -20.60
CA LEU A 23 16.12 -15.84 -19.24
C LEU A 23 17.53 -15.31 -18.90
N ARG A 24 18.50 -15.51 -19.79
CA ARG A 24 19.89 -15.04 -19.61
C ARG A 24 19.97 -13.51 -19.54
N ASP A 25 19.31 -12.84 -20.48
CA ASP A 25 19.50 -11.41 -20.73
C ASP A 25 18.63 -10.52 -19.83
N GLN A 26 17.50 -11.01 -19.33
CA GLN A 26 16.60 -10.23 -18.48
C GLN A 26 16.66 -10.64 -17.01
N PHE A 27 16.70 -11.94 -16.72
CA PHE A 27 16.59 -12.45 -15.35
C PHE A 27 17.96 -12.73 -14.72
N LEU A 28 18.88 -13.33 -15.49
CA LEU A 28 20.21 -13.72 -14.99
C LEU A 28 21.32 -12.71 -15.29
N ALA A 29 21.01 -11.59 -15.95
CA ALA A 29 22.01 -10.62 -16.41
C ALA A 29 22.89 -10.05 -15.28
N ASN A 30 22.32 -9.94 -14.08
CA ASN A 30 22.97 -9.38 -12.90
C ASN A 30 23.64 -10.41 -11.99
N PHE A 31 23.77 -11.66 -12.43
CA PHE A 31 24.33 -12.71 -11.60
C PHE A 31 25.66 -13.23 -12.15
N ILE A 32 26.56 -13.65 -11.25
CA ILE A 32 27.87 -14.24 -11.56
C ILE A 32 27.96 -15.63 -10.93
N ALA A 33 28.51 -16.58 -11.69
CA ALA A 33 28.93 -17.88 -11.19
C ALA A 33 30.32 -17.79 -10.48
N PRO A 34 30.70 -18.77 -9.65
CA PRO A 34 31.98 -18.79 -8.91
C PRO A 34 33.24 -18.60 -9.78
N ASN A 35 33.14 -18.87 -11.09
CA ASN A 35 34.23 -18.79 -12.06
C ASN A 35 34.34 -17.41 -12.76
N ASN A 36 33.64 -16.39 -12.29
CA ASN A 36 33.65 -15.03 -12.88
C ASN A 36 33.15 -14.96 -14.33
N HIS A 37 32.49 -16.00 -14.84
CA HIS A 37 31.90 -16.01 -16.17
C HIS A 37 30.41 -15.67 -16.13
N THR A 38 29.92 -15.08 -17.22
CA THR A 38 28.48 -14.95 -17.49
C THR A 38 27.98 -16.30 -18.01
N TYR A 39 26.81 -16.74 -17.54
CA TYR A 39 26.23 -18.07 -17.75
C TYR A 39 26.44 -18.65 -19.15
N ALA A 40 27.03 -19.85 -19.21
CA ALA A 40 26.91 -20.77 -20.32
C ALA A 40 26.42 -22.11 -19.74
N ILE A 41 25.14 -22.41 -19.91
CA ILE A 41 24.57 -23.70 -19.50
C ILE A 41 24.79 -24.67 -20.65
N TYR A 42 25.86 -25.48 -20.57
CA TYR A 42 26.00 -26.66 -21.41
C TYR A 42 25.16 -27.78 -20.79
N GLY A 43 24.28 -28.38 -21.60
CA GLY A 43 23.33 -29.40 -21.19
C GLY A 43 24.00 -30.60 -20.52
N ASN A 44 24.06 -30.57 -19.20
CA ASN A 44 24.45 -31.71 -18.39
C ASN A 44 23.48 -31.84 -17.22
N ASN A 45 23.04 -33.08 -16.96
CA ASN A 45 21.98 -33.44 -16.01
C ASN A 45 22.42 -33.36 -14.53
N TYR A 46 23.22 -32.37 -14.17
CA TYR A 46 23.67 -32.21 -12.78
C TYR A 46 22.84 -31.16 -12.06
N VAL A 47 21.99 -31.63 -11.13
CA VAL A 47 21.38 -30.81 -10.08
C VAL A 47 22.47 -30.55 -9.04
N TYR A 48 23.09 -29.38 -9.10
CA TYR A 48 23.86 -28.82 -8.00
C TYR A 48 23.25 -27.45 -7.67
N PRO A 49 23.02 -27.10 -6.40
CA PRO A 49 22.68 -25.72 -6.06
C PRO A 49 23.91 -24.88 -6.38
N LEU A 50 23.88 -24.19 -7.53
CA LEU A 50 24.94 -23.30 -7.93
C LEU A 50 24.87 -22.07 -7.02
N PRO A 51 25.89 -21.78 -6.18
CA PRO A 51 25.86 -20.57 -5.37
C PRO A 51 26.08 -19.38 -6.29
N VAL A 52 25.02 -18.60 -6.48
CA VAL A 52 25.04 -17.43 -7.36
C VAL A 52 25.22 -16.17 -6.53
N LYS A 53 26.09 -15.25 -6.97
CA LYS A 53 26.25 -13.92 -6.37
C LYS A 53 25.82 -12.84 -7.37
N LEU A 54 25.25 -11.74 -6.85
CA LEU A 54 24.91 -10.59 -7.68
C LEU A 54 26.19 -9.84 -8.11
N LYS A 55 26.22 -9.34 -9.35
CA LYS A 55 27.29 -8.49 -9.92
C LYS A 55 27.46 -7.19 -9.13
N GLU A 56 26.34 -6.62 -8.74
CA GLU A 56 26.25 -5.48 -7.84
C GLU A 56 25.35 -5.89 -6.67
N GLU A 57 25.83 -5.69 -5.45
CA GLU A 57 25.07 -6.00 -4.25
C GLU A 57 23.89 -5.02 -4.13
N ARG A 58 22.74 -5.43 -4.66
CA ARG A 58 21.48 -4.67 -4.59
C ARG A 58 20.51 -5.43 -3.71
N SER A 59 20.01 -4.75 -2.68
CA SER A 59 18.93 -5.30 -1.88
C SER A 59 17.58 -4.96 -2.51
N TYR A 60 17.12 -5.84 -3.40
CA TYR A 60 15.84 -5.71 -4.12
C TYR A 60 14.61 -5.63 -3.20
N PHE A 61 14.75 -5.98 -1.92
CA PHE A 61 13.67 -6.02 -0.93
C PHE A 61 13.80 -4.95 0.18
N LEU A 62 14.95 -4.26 0.27
CA LEU A 62 15.17 -3.21 1.29
C LEU A 62 15.19 -1.78 0.72
N GLY A 63 15.16 -1.63 -0.61
CA GLY A 63 15.12 -0.32 -1.27
C GLY A 63 13.73 0.32 -1.28
N ASN A 64 13.67 1.64 -1.50
CA ASN A 64 12.41 2.37 -1.75
C ASN A 64 11.76 1.98 -3.09
N GLU A 65 12.51 1.34 -3.98
CA GLU A 65 12.05 0.85 -5.27
C GLU A 65 11.36 -0.50 -5.10
N LYS A 66 10.05 -0.54 -5.38
CA LYS A 66 9.27 -1.76 -5.33
C LYS A 66 9.45 -2.55 -6.63
N HIS A 67 10.50 -3.34 -6.68
CA HIS A 67 10.71 -4.27 -7.78
C HIS A 67 9.65 -5.40 -7.71
N TYR A 68 9.22 -5.90 -8.87
CA TYR A 68 8.37 -7.09 -9.03
C TYR A 68 6.87 -6.99 -8.68
N LEU A 69 6.29 -5.78 -8.52
CA LEU A 69 4.82 -5.62 -8.37
C LEU A 69 4.00 -6.24 -9.52
N SER A 70 4.62 -6.39 -10.70
CA SER A 70 4.00 -6.85 -11.94
C SER A 70 4.11 -8.36 -12.19
N VAL A 71 4.90 -9.09 -11.40
CA VAL A 71 5.15 -10.52 -11.67
C VAL A 71 3.88 -11.31 -11.31
N TYR A 72 3.46 -12.20 -12.21
CA TYR A 72 2.22 -13.00 -12.12
C TYR A 72 0.91 -12.19 -12.13
N LYS A 73 0.93 -10.94 -12.63
CA LYS A 73 -0.28 -10.12 -12.79
C LYS A 73 -0.86 -10.26 -14.20
N SER A 74 -2.18 -10.22 -14.30
CA SER A 74 -2.89 -10.23 -15.58
C SER A 74 -2.64 -8.92 -16.35
N LYS A 75 -2.92 -8.92 -17.66
CA LYS A 75 -2.76 -7.74 -18.49
C LYS A 75 -3.66 -6.59 -18.02
N GLU A 76 -4.90 -6.91 -17.64
CA GLU A 76 -5.88 -5.96 -17.14
C GLU A 76 -5.38 -5.27 -15.85
N TYR A 77 -4.74 -6.03 -14.96
CA TYR A 77 -4.11 -5.48 -13.75
C TYR A 77 -3.00 -4.49 -14.10
N LEU A 78 -2.12 -4.85 -15.04
CA LEU A 78 -1.00 -3.99 -15.44
C LEU A 78 -1.47 -2.72 -16.15
N ASP A 79 -2.49 -2.83 -17.00
CA ASP A 79 -3.10 -1.69 -17.68
C ASP A 79 -3.76 -0.75 -16.66
N MET A 80 -4.47 -1.29 -15.66
CA MET A 80 -5.06 -0.52 -14.57
C MET A 80 -3.99 0.15 -13.70
N GLN A 81 -2.91 -0.57 -13.39
CA GLN A 81 -1.76 -0.01 -12.67
C GLN A 81 -1.17 1.20 -13.41
N GLU A 82 -0.96 1.08 -14.72
CA GLU A 82 -0.44 2.18 -15.53
C GLU A 82 -1.42 3.36 -15.58
N ASN A 83 -2.72 3.10 -15.62
CA ASN A 83 -3.75 4.14 -15.54
C ASN A 83 -3.67 4.91 -14.22
N PHE A 84 -3.51 4.22 -13.08
CA PHE A 84 -3.30 4.90 -11.80
C PHE A 84 -2.02 5.71 -11.77
N MET A 85 -0.94 5.19 -12.35
CA MET A 85 0.33 5.90 -12.42
C MET A 85 0.25 7.14 -13.31
N ARG A 86 -0.51 7.11 -14.42
CA ARG A 86 -0.60 8.22 -15.38
C ARG A 86 -1.63 9.27 -15.00
N PHE A 87 -2.83 8.85 -14.63
CA PHE A 87 -3.99 9.74 -14.53
C PHE A 87 -4.39 10.07 -13.10
N VAL A 88 -4.08 9.17 -12.15
CA VAL A 88 -4.45 9.39 -10.75
C VAL A 88 -3.26 9.94 -9.98
N PHE A 89 -2.27 9.12 -9.64
CA PHE A 89 -1.27 9.48 -8.62
C PHE A 89 -0.01 10.14 -9.21
N GLY A 90 0.34 9.87 -10.46
CA GLY A 90 1.71 10.08 -10.92
C GLY A 90 2.64 8.98 -10.39
N LYS A 91 3.73 8.69 -11.10
CA LYS A 91 4.71 7.66 -10.69
C LYS A 91 5.22 7.87 -9.25
N ARG A 92 5.53 9.12 -8.91
CA ARG A 92 6.10 9.50 -7.60
C ARG A 92 5.19 9.11 -6.45
N LEU A 93 3.93 9.56 -6.43
CA LEU A 93 3.01 9.25 -5.34
C LEU A 93 2.57 7.78 -5.38
N PHE A 94 2.46 7.18 -6.57
CA PHE A 94 2.08 5.77 -6.70
C PHE A 94 3.05 4.84 -5.97
N TYR A 95 4.36 5.05 -6.11
CA TYR A 95 5.35 4.23 -5.42
C TYR A 95 5.39 4.44 -3.90
N LEU A 96 4.81 5.52 -3.36
CA LEU A 96 4.69 5.77 -1.92
C LEU A 96 3.54 5.02 -1.24
N LEU A 97 2.61 4.45 -2.01
CA LEU A 97 1.55 3.58 -1.50
C LEU A 97 2.15 2.35 -0.80
N HIS A 98 1.39 1.63 -0.01
CA HIS A 98 1.70 0.29 0.50
C HIS A 98 1.45 -0.74 -0.60
N PRO A 99 2.23 -1.84 -0.72
CA PRO A 99 1.98 -2.87 -1.73
C PRO A 99 0.54 -3.42 -1.69
N ASP A 100 0.02 -3.68 -0.49
CA ASP A 100 -1.37 -4.13 -0.34
C ASP A 100 -2.39 -3.08 -0.75
N SER A 101 -2.11 -1.79 -0.53
CA SER A 101 -2.96 -0.70 -1.00
C SER A 101 -3.03 -0.67 -2.52
N ILE A 102 -1.90 -0.92 -3.20
CA ILE A 102 -1.85 -1.00 -4.67
C ILE A 102 -2.72 -2.17 -5.15
N ASN A 103 -2.51 -3.36 -4.59
CA ASN A 103 -3.31 -4.55 -4.93
C ASN A 103 -4.80 -4.31 -4.68
N ASN A 104 -5.16 -3.79 -3.51
CA ASN A 104 -6.55 -3.58 -3.13
C ASN A 104 -7.27 -2.58 -4.05
N ILE A 105 -6.65 -1.43 -4.35
CA ILE A 105 -7.26 -0.44 -5.26
C ILE A 105 -7.44 -1.02 -6.66
N ILE A 106 -6.41 -1.68 -7.21
CA ILE A 106 -6.50 -2.24 -8.56
C ILE A 106 -7.58 -3.31 -8.64
N HIS A 107 -7.62 -4.25 -7.67
CA HIS A 107 -8.66 -5.27 -7.66
C HIS A 107 -10.06 -4.70 -7.42
N ALA A 108 -10.20 -3.63 -6.63
CA ALA A 108 -11.49 -2.96 -6.45
C ALA A 108 -12.00 -2.35 -7.76
N GLU A 109 -11.11 -1.78 -8.56
CA GLU A 109 -11.48 -1.09 -9.80
C GLU A 109 -11.75 -2.07 -10.94
N LEU A 110 -10.99 -3.16 -11.03
CA LEU A 110 -11.31 -4.23 -11.97
C LEU A 110 -12.67 -4.86 -11.66
N GLU A 111 -12.95 -5.17 -10.39
CA GLU A 111 -14.24 -5.72 -9.97
C GLU A 111 -15.39 -4.74 -10.21
N LEU A 112 -15.16 -3.44 -9.99
CA LEU A 112 -16.15 -2.41 -10.29
C LEU A 112 -16.50 -2.39 -11.78
N LEU A 113 -15.49 -2.40 -12.67
CA LEU A 113 -15.69 -2.42 -14.12
C LEU A 113 -16.43 -3.68 -14.60
N GLU A 114 -16.16 -4.84 -14.00
CA GLU A 114 -16.89 -6.08 -14.30
C GLU A 114 -18.36 -6.03 -13.82
N SER A 115 -18.62 -5.24 -12.78
CA SER A 115 -19.92 -5.17 -12.09
C SER A 115 -20.81 -4.01 -12.55
N GLU A 116 -20.31 -3.08 -13.35
CA GLU A 116 -21.04 -1.84 -13.74
C GLU A 116 -22.41 -2.11 -14.38
N ASN A 117 -22.59 -3.28 -15.02
CA ASN A 117 -23.84 -3.64 -15.68
C ASN A 117 -24.76 -4.56 -14.85
N ASP A 118 -24.36 -4.95 -13.63
CA ASP A 118 -25.16 -5.80 -12.74
C ASP A 118 -25.68 -5.02 -11.53
N LEU A 119 -26.94 -4.57 -11.64
CA LEU A 119 -27.65 -3.81 -10.61
C LEU A 119 -27.95 -4.61 -9.34
N LEU A 120 -27.81 -5.95 -9.37
CA LEU A 120 -28.04 -6.83 -8.22
C LEU A 120 -26.72 -7.26 -7.54
N ASN A 121 -25.57 -6.82 -8.05
CA ASN A 121 -24.30 -7.24 -7.50
C ASN A 121 -24.09 -6.69 -6.08
N ASP A 122 -23.38 -7.47 -5.27
CA ASP A 122 -22.96 -7.08 -3.92
C ASP A 122 -21.61 -6.36 -3.97
N PHE A 123 -21.62 -5.06 -3.73
CA PHE A 123 -20.41 -4.22 -3.78
C PHE A 123 -19.59 -4.28 -2.47
N THR A 124 -19.91 -5.18 -1.54
CA THR A 124 -19.22 -5.29 -0.23
C THR A 124 -17.73 -5.53 -0.40
N SER A 125 -17.33 -6.40 -1.33
CA SER A 125 -15.92 -6.72 -1.60
C SER A 125 -15.13 -5.47 -2.05
N ILE A 126 -15.71 -4.67 -2.96
CA ILE A 126 -15.14 -3.41 -3.44
C ILE A 126 -14.96 -2.42 -2.28
N ILE A 127 -16.00 -2.25 -1.44
CA ILE A 127 -15.93 -1.36 -0.27
C ILE A 127 -14.86 -1.81 0.72
N ILE A 128 -14.73 -3.11 0.97
CA ILE A 128 -13.70 -3.66 1.86
C ILE A 128 -12.30 -3.37 1.31
N LYS A 129 -12.06 -3.55 0.02
CA LYS A 129 -10.76 -3.31 -0.62
C LYS A 129 -10.36 -1.83 -0.54
N TYR A 130 -11.27 -0.92 -0.88
CA TYR A 130 -11.04 0.52 -0.69
C TYR A 130 -10.81 0.90 0.77
N SER A 131 -11.59 0.35 1.69
CA SER A 131 -11.45 0.61 3.12
C SER A 131 -10.09 0.14 3.65
N LYS A 132 -9.66 -1.08 3.29
CA LYS A 132 -8.35 -1.62 3.70
C LYS A 132 -7.20 -0.76 3.20
N THR A 133 -7.27 -0.31 1.95
CA THR A 133 -6.29 0.62 1.38
C THR A 133 -6.13 1.85 2.27
N LEU A 134 -7.24 2.52 2.61
CA LEU A 134 -7.19 3.69 3.46
C LEU A 134 -6.66 3.39 4.85
N GLU A 135 -7.06 2.28 5.46
CA GLU A 135 -6.55 1.90 6.78
C GLU A 135 -5.02 1.74 6.79
N TYR A 136 -4.43 1.12 5.75
CA TYR A 136 -2.97 0.99 5.64
C TYR A 136 -2.30 2.36 5.46
N GLU A 137 -2.80 3.18 4.54
CA GLU A 137 -2.17 4.46 4.24
C GLU A 137 -2.29 5.47 5.37
N ILE A 138 -3.46 5.54 5.99
CA ILE A 138 -3.72 6.43 7.11
C ILE A 138 -2.91 6.01 8.33
N TYR A 139 -2.80 4.71 8.60
CA TYR A 139 -1.93 4.23 9.68
C TYR A 139 -0.48 4.64 9.44
N THR A 140 0.03 4.40 8.23
CA THR A 140 1.43 4.73 7.90
C THR A 140 1.68 6.24 7.93
N PHE A 141 0.74 7.03 7.43
CA PHE A 141 0.77 8.49 7.51
C PHE A 141 0.76 8.97 8.96
N ALA A 142 -0.20 8.50 9.77
CA ALA A 142 -0.30 8.89 11.16
C ALA A 142 0.94 8.50 11.96
N LYS A 143 1.50 7.31 11.71
CA LYS A 143 2.76 6.86 12.31
C LYS A 143 3.89 7.86 12.04
N LYS A 144 4.07 8.32 10.81
CA LYS A 144 5.07 9.33 10.47
C LYS A 144 4.81 10.68 11.17
N VAL A 145 3.58 11.17 11.11
CA VAL A 145 3.20 12.46 11.72
C VAL A 145 3.42 12.43 13.24
N LEU A 146 3.01 11.35 13.91
CA LEU A 146 3.18 11.19 15.35
C LEU A 146 4.65 11.03 15.73
N LEU A 147 5.45 10.28 14.97
CA LEU A 147 6.90 10.22 15.19
C LEU A 147 7.55 11.59 15.05
N LYS A 148 7.20 12.37 14.01
CA LYS A 148 7.70 13.74 13.83
C LYS A 148 7.34 14.63 15.02
N ALA A 149 6.12 14.51 15.58
CA ALA A 149 5.75 15.21 16.79
C ALA A 149 6.58 14.74 18.00
N CYS A 150 6.74 13.43 18.21
CA CYS A 150 7.55 12.88 19.30
C CYS A 150 9.03 13.26 19.24
N THR A 151 9.60 13.45 18.03
CA THR A 151 10.99 13.94 17.90
C THR A 151 11.15 15.38 18.41
N LYS A 152 10.09 16.19 18.36
CA LYS A 152 10.08 17.55 18.92
C LYS A 152 9.76 17.57 20.41
N ASP A 153 8.89 16.66 20.86
CA ASP A 153 8.49 16.52 22.25
C ASP A 153 8.39 15.04 22.65
N PRO A 154 9.44 14.48 23.25
CA PRO A 154 9.44 13.09 23.70
C PRO A 154 8.38 12.76 24.77
N SER A 155 7.86 13.77 25.49
CA SER A 155 6.80 13.54 26.49
C SER A 155 5.46 13.11 25.88
N LEU A 156 5.36 13.13 24.55
CA LEU A 156 4.20 12.63 23.82
C LEU A 156 4.11 11.10 23.82
N TYR A 157 5.22 10.36 24.03
CA TYR A 157 5.15 8.89 24.11
C TYR A 157 4.22 8.41 25.24
N ASP A 158 4.18 9.16 26.35
CA ASP A 158 3.32 8.92 27.51
C ASP A 158 1.88 9.46 27.33
N LEU A 159 1.54 9.99 26.16
CA LEU A 159 0.21 10.55 25.92
C LEU A 159 -0.85 9.44 25.99
N ALA A 160 -1.66 9.48 27.06
CA ALA A 160 -2.75 8.54 27.25
C ALA A 160 -3.92 8.82 26.29
N TYR A 161 -4.45 7.77 25.68
CA TYR A 161 -5.69 7.78 24.92
C TYR A 161 -6.53 6.55 25.23
N LYS A 162 -7.85 6.63 24.99
CA LYS A 162 -8.78 5.53 25.29
C LYS A 162 -9.28 4.89 24.01
N VAL A 163 -9.22 3.56 23.96
CA VAL A 163 -9.78 2.74 22.89
C VAL A 163 -10.75 1.75 23.49
N GLN A 164 -12.05 1.90 23.19
CA GLN A 164 -13.10 0.99 23.67
C GLN A 164 -13.05 0.73 25.19
N GLY A 165 -12.76 1.77 25.98
CA GLY A 165 -12.66 1.69 27.44
C GLY A 165 -11.29 1.25 27.99
N LYS A 166 -10.36 0.79 27.16
CA LYS A 166 -8.97 0.52 27.56
C LYS A 166 -8.14 1.80 27.45
N SER A 167 -7.37 2.12 28.48
CA SER A 167 -6.37 3.19 28.43
C SER A 167 -5.08 2.64 27.80
N LEU A 168 -4.60 3.29 26.76
CA LEU A 168 -3.34 3.02 26.07
C LEU A 168 -2.49 4.29 26.08
N ILE A 169 -1.20 4.17 25.83
CA ILE A 169 -0.29 5.30 25.63
C ILE A 169 0.17 5.35 24.17
N LEU A 170 0.62 6.53 23.72
CA LEU A 170 1.04 6.72 22.34
C LEU A 170 2.15 5.74 21.92
N GLU A 171 3.01 5.32 22.83
CA GLU A 171 3.99 4.27 22.56
C GLU A 171 3.34 2.97 22.00
N ASP A 172 2.19 2.56 22.54
CA ASP A 172 1.45 1.37 22.10
C ASP A 172 0.97 1.49 20.63
N PHE A 173 0.79 2.71 20.12
CA PHE A 173 0.39 2.96 18.72
C PHE A 173 1.38 2.35 17.72
N PHE A 174 2.67 2.35 18.08
CA PHE A 174 3.75 1.95 17.18
C PHE A 174 3.94 0.44 17.09
N THR A 175 3.44 -0.29 18.09
CA THR A 175 3.48 -1.76 18.16
C THR A 175 2.14 -2.39 17.81
N GLN A 176 1.02 -1.72 18.09
CA GLN A 176 -0.34 -2.19 17.84
C GLN A 176 -1.09 -1.22 16.93
N LYS A 177 -1.53 -1.68 15.75
CA LYS A 177 -2.34 -0.86 14.82
C LYS A 177 -3.68 -0.51 15.49
N PRO A 178 -3.96 0.78 15.77
CA PRO A 178 -5.23 1.16 16.39
C PRO A 178 -6.34 1.31 15.35
N ASN A 179 -7.58 1.43 15.82
CA ASN A 179 -8.71 1.69 14.95
C ASN A 179 -8.69 3.13 14.39
N LEU A 180 -9.40 3.35 13.27
CA LEU A 180 -9.42 4.63 12.57
C LEU A 180 -9.91 5.80 13.45
N GLY A 181 -10.84 5.54 14.37
CA GLY A 181 -11.34 6.54 15.31
C GLY A 181 -10.25 7.05 16.26
N SER A 182 -9.39 6.14 16.74
CA SER A 182 -8.26 6.46 17.61
C SER A 182 -7.19 7.26 16.87
N VAL A 183 -6.88 6.88 15.62
CA VAL A 183 -5.98 7.66 14.76
C VAL A 183 -6.49 9.09 14.58
N LYS A 184 -7.79 9.24 14.26
CA LYS A 184 -8.45 10.54 14.10
C LYS A 184 -8.38 11.39 15.37
N TYR A 185 -8.54 10.77 16.54
CA TYR A 185 -8.41 11.46 17.82
C TYR A 185 -6.97 11.94 18.07
N LEU A 186 -5.99 11.05 17.93
CA LEU A 186 -4.58 11.35 18.19
C LEU A 186 -4.04 12.46 17.29
N LEU A 187 -4.35 12.43 16.01
CA LEU A 187 -3.93 13.48 15.05
C LEU A 187 -4.56 14.86 15.34
N ARG A 188 -5.69 14.89 16.08
CA ARG A 188 -6.36 16.12 16.51
C ARG A 188 -5.96 16.60 17.90
N HIS A 189 -5.17 15.81 18.62
CA HIS A 189 -4.81 16.15 19.98
C HIS A 189 -3.97 17.44 20.00
N GLU A 190 -4.33 18.40 20.84
CA GLU A 190 -3.67 19.72 20.88
C GLU A 190 -2.17 19.62 21.10
N ARG A 191 -1.75 18.74 22.03
CA ARG A 191 -0.34 18.41 22.28
C ARG A 191 0.39 17.84 21.06
N VAL A 192 -0.31 17.20 20.12
CA VAL A 192 0.30 16.73 18.87
C VAL A 192 0.32 17.89 17.87
N GLN A 193 -0.80 18.59 17.69
CA GLN A 193 -0.94 19.64 16.67
C GLN A 193 -0.02 20.84 16.87
N CYS A 194 0.33 21.19 18.12
CA CYS A 194 1.25 22.29 18.39
C CYS A 194 2.67 22.05 17.81
N HIS A 195 3.01 20.79 17.51
CA HIS A 195 4.30 20.41 16.92
C HIS A 195 4.24 20.21 15.40
N LEU A 196 3.06 20.35 14.79
CA LEU A 196 2.84 20.16 13.35
C LEU A 196 2.84 21.50 12.60
N GLU A 197 3.17 21.44 11.31
CA GLU A 197 3.09 22.60 10.42
C GLU A 197 1.63 23.01 10.17
N GLU A 198 1.40 24.30 9.94
CA GLU A 198 0.05 24.84 9.77
C GLU A 198 -0.71 24.19 8.59
N SER A 199 -0.02 23.93 7.48
CA SER A 199 -0.58 23.26 6.31
C SER A 199 -1.09 21.85 6.64
N LEU A 200 -0.30 21.09 7.41
CA LEU A 200 -0.65 19.74 7.87
C LEU A 200 -1.82 19.77 8.85
N ASN A 201 -1.81 20.69 9.82
CA ASN A 201 -2.93 20.89 10.74
C ASN A 201 -4.21 21.25 9.99
N ARG A 202 -4.13 22.13 8.99
CA ARG A 202 -5.27 22.50 8.15
C ARG A 202 -5.82 21.30 7.40
N PHE A 203 -4.96 20.48 6.79
CA PHE A 203 -5.37 19.24 6.11
C PHE A 203 -6.06 18.25 7.08
N ILE A 204 -5.43 17.99 8.24
CA ILE A 204 -5.94 17.06 9.26
C ILE A 204 -7.30 17.50 9.80
N ASN A 205 -7.50 18.81 10.00
CA ASN A 205 -8.71 19.37 10.60
C ASN A 205 -9.84 19.63 9.59
N SER A 206 -9.56 19.60 8.28
CA SER A 206 -10.55 19.86 7.22
C SER A 206 -10.81 18.62 6.35
N SER A 207 -10.16 18.53 5.19
CA SER A 207 -10.38 17.49 4.18
C SER A 207 -10.26 16.08 4.76
N PHE A 208 -9.27 15.84 5.61
CA PHE A 208 -9.09 14.53 6.25
C PHE A 208 -10.30 14.15 7.13
N GLN A 209 -10.81 15.07 7.96
CA GLN A 209 -11.99 14.77 8.79
C GLN A 209 -13.24 14.46 7.98
N LYS A 210 -13.46 15.27 6.93
CA LYS A 210 -14.63 15.12 6.06
C LYS A 210 -14.63 13.75 5.40
N SER A 211 -13.54 13.40 4.70
CA SER A 211 -13.48 12.14 3.97
C SER A 211 -13.56 10.94 4.94
N ILE A 212 -12.92 11.00 6.12
CA ILE A 212 -13.03 9.94 7.13
C ILE A 212 -14.47 9.74 7.62
N GLY A 213 -15.24 10.82 7.79
CA GLY A 213 -16.66 10.72 8.13
C GLY A 213 -17.45 9.92 7.09
N ILE A 214 -17.25 10.24 5.80
CA ILE A 214 -17.91 9.56 4.67
C ILE A 214 -17.56 8.07 4.65
N ILE A 215 -16.27 7.74 4.82
CA ILE A 215 -15.79 6.35 4.80
C ILE A 215 -16.38 5.55 5.98
N GLN A 216 -16.42 6.14 7.17
CA GLN A 216 -16.96 5.49 8.37
C GLN A 216 -18.46 5.23 8.22
N GLU A 217 -19.21 6.19 7.68
CA GLU A 217 -20.64 6.04 7.40
C GLU A 217 -20.88 4.86 6.47
N ILE A 218 -20.27 4.86 5.28
CA ILE A 218 -20.44 3.82 4.26
C ILE A 218 -20.05 2.44 4.79
N ARG A 219 -18.91 2.31 5.47
CA ARG A 219 -18.45 1.03 6.01
C ARG A 219 -19.38 0.51 7.11
N ASN A 220 -19.81 1.37 8.03
CA ASN A 220 -20.68 0.94 9.12
C ASN A 220 -22.03 0.45 8.59
N GLU A 221 -22.57 1.09 7.54
CA GLU A 221 -23.83 0.67 6.93
C GLU A 221 -23.68 -0.65 6.16
N ALA A 222 -22.59 -0.80 5.39
CA ALA A 222 -22.29 -2.04 4.67
C ALA A 222 -22.11 -3.25 5.61
N VAL A 223 -21.54 -3.05 6.80
CA VAL A 223 -21.27 -4.14 7.77
C VAL A 223 -22.50 -4.46 8.65
N HIS A 224 -23.34 -3.49 8.96
CA HIS A 224 -24.37 -3.66 10.01
C HIS A 224 -25.82 -3.52 9.55
N LYS A 225 -26.11 -2.94 8.38
CA LYS A 225 -27.48 -2.59 8.00
C LYS A 225 -27.93 -3.17 6.67
N LYS A 226 -27.16 -2.96 5.60
CA LYS A 226 -27.59 -3.28 4.23
C LYS A 226 -26.39 -3.56 3.35
N ALA A 227 -26.52 -4.52 2.43
CA ALA A 227 -25.55 -4.71 1.37
C ALA A 227 -25.40 -3.40 0.56
N PRO A 228 -24.16 -2.92 0.35
CA PRO A 228 -23.91 -1.69 -0.37
C PRO A 228 -24.20 -1.87 -1.87
N GLY A 229 -24.76 -0.84 -2.49
CA GLY A 229 -24.95 -0.78 -3.92
C GLY A 229 -23.81 -0.05 -4.62
N LEU A 230 -23.98 0.13 -5.93
CA LEU A 230 -23.05 0.85 -6.80
C LEU A 230 -22.79 2.28 -6.30
N HIS A 231 -23.84 2.99 -5.85
CA HIS A 231 -23.73 4.38 -5.41
C HIS A 231 -22.78 4.55 -4.22
N GLU A 232 -22.85 3.66 -3.24
CA GLU A 232 -21.94 3.70 -2.08
C GLU A 232 -20.49 3.40 -2.49
N ALA A 233 -20.29 2.45 -3.42
CA ALA A 233 -18.97 2.13 -3.96
C ALA A 233 -18.37 3.31 -4.74
N GLU A 234 -19.15 3.95 -5.62
CA GLU A 234 -18.74 5.13 -6.39
C GLU A 234 -18.44 6.33 -5.49
N LYS A 235 -19.26 6.58 -4.47
CA LYS A 235 -19.01 7.66 -3.51
C LYS A 235 -17.70 7.44 -2.77
N LEU A 236 -17.41 6.21 -2.35
CA LEU A 236 -16.15 5.86 -1.71
C LEU A 236 -14.97 6.00 -2.67
N ARG A 237 -15.10 5.49 -3.90
CA ARG A 237 -14.13 5.63 -4.98
C ARG A 237 -13.79 7.09 -5.26
N ASN A 238 -14.79 7.95 -5.39
CA ASN A 238 -14.61 9.36 -5.74
C ASN A 238 -13.87 10.11 -4.64
N GLU A 239 -14.14 9.83 -3.37
CA GLU A 239 -13.41 10.41 -2.24
C GLU A 239 -11.97 9.88 -2.13
N ILE A 240 -11.73 8.60 -2.41
CA ILE A 240 -10.40 8.01 -2.32
C ILE A 240 -9.52 8.48 -3.48
N LEU A 241 -9.98 8.30 -4.71
CA LEU A 241 -9.18 8.54 -5.92
C LEU A 241 -9.27 9.99 -6.43
N GLY A 242 -10.27 10.75 -5.99
CA GLY A 242 -10.49 12.13 -6.42
C GLY A 242 -10.95 12.23 -7.88
N ILE A 243 -11.93 11.40 -8.26
CA ILE A 243 -12.46 11.38 -9.63
C ILE A 243 -13.29 12.64 -9.90
N GLU A 244 -14.14 13.04 -8.95
CA GLU A 244 -15.04 14.20 -9.04
C GLU A 244 -14.63 15.34 -8.10
N GLY A 245 -13.47 15.22 -7.43
CA GLY A 245 -13.06 16.15 -6.39
C GLY A 245 -11.66 15.89 -5.85
N ALA A 246 -11.40 16.39 -4.65
CA ALA A 246 -10.11 16.20 -4.00
C ALA A 246 -9.95 14.75 -3.52
N SER A 247 -8.82 14.13 -3.88
CA SER A 247 -8.48 12.78 -3.42
C SER A 247 -7.94 12.83 -1.99
N LEU A 248 -8.62 12.14 -1.07
CA LEU A 248 -8.09 11.91 0.28
C LEU A 248 -6.73 11.21 0.21
N LEU A 249 -6.62 10.18 -0.63
CA LEU A 249 -5.43 9.35 -0.71
C LEU A 249 -4.21 10.14 -1.22
N LYS A 250 -4.37 10.98 -2.25
CA LYS A 250 -3.30 11.87 -2.70
C LYS A 250 -2.89 12.86 -1.61
N GLY A 251 -3.85 13.42 -0.87
CA GLY A 251 -3.57 14.31 0.25
C GLY A 251 -2.74 13.62 1.34
N VAL A 252 -3.14 12.41 1.74
CA VAL A 252 -2.41 11.57 2.69
C VAL A 252 -1.00 11.28 2.19
N LEU A 253 -0.82 10.86 0.93
CA LEU A 253 0.49 10.53 0.36
C LEU A 253 1.41 11.76 0.25
N THR A 254 0.86 12.90 -0.14
CA THR A 254 1.63 14.15 -0.28
C THR A 254 2.19 14.58 1.07
N HIS A 255 1.36 14.58 2.12
CA HIS A 255 1.83 14.93 3.46
C HIS A 255 2.69 13.84 4.11
N LYS A 256 2.51 12.57 3.74
CA LYS A 256 3.36 11.43 4.15
C LYS A 256 4.78 11.52 3.56
N GLU A 257 4.95 12.16 2.41
CA GLU A 257 6.26 12.40 1.81
C GLU A 257 7.02 13.51 2.52
N THR A 258 6.32 14.57 2.95
CA THR A 258 6.92 15.76 3.60
C THR A 258 7.04 15.66 5.12
N SER A 259 6.43 14.64 5.73
CA SER A 259 6.49 14.37 7.18
C SER A 259 7.56 13.35 7.52
#